data_AF-A0ABD5S0A1-F1
#
_entry.id   AF-A0ABD5S0A1-F1
#
_cell.length_a   1.000
_cell.length_b   1.000
_cell.length_c   1.000
_cell.angle_alpha   90.00
_cell.angle_beta   90.00
_cell.angle_gamma   90.00
#
_symmetry.space_group_name_H-M   'P 1'
#
loop_
_entity.id
_entity.type
_entity.pdbx_description
1 polymer ?
#
loop_
_entity_poly.entity_id
_entity_poly.type
_entity_poly.pdbx_seq_one_letter_code
_entity_poly.pdbx_strand_id
1 'polypeptide(L)'
;PPSGTVRVSTPDGPLALDEVVGVDLVPTPDDLEHVYCLTVAEDHTLVANGLYSGQCDGDEDCVMLLMDGLLNFSKEFLPDKRGGQMDAPLVMSSRIDPSEIDDEAHNVDVVREYPREFYEATREMADPGEVEDVMTIAEENLDTDREYTDFFHSHDTSDIHLGPALSAYKTLGSMMDKMDAQLALARKLYAVDETDVAERVIEYHFLPDLIGNLRAFSRQETRCLDCGEKYRRMPLTGDCRECGGRVNLTVHQGSVNKYMDTAIQVAEEFDCRDYTKQRLEVLDRSLESVFENDKNKPSSLGDFM
;
A
#
# COMPACT_ATOMS: atom_id res chain seq x y z
N PRO A 1 -15.21 -32.45 -6.63
CA PRO A 1 -15.01 -31.44 -7.70
C PRO A 1 -13.75 -30.63 -7.38
N PRO A 2 -12.89 -30.27 -8.34
CA PRO A 2 -11.59 -29.72 -8.02
C PRO A 2 -11.76 -28.37 -7.32
N SER A 3 -11.16 -28.24 -6.14
CA SER A 3 -11.03 -27.02 -5.35
C SER A 3 -10.29 -25.98 -6.18
N GLY A 4 -11.06 -25.09 -6.80
CA GLY A 4 -10.51 -24.03 -7.64
C GLY A 4 -10.13 -22.85 -6.76
N THR A 5 -8.85 -22.75 -6.38
CA THR A 5 -8.31 -21.55 -5.71
C THR A 5 -8.63 -20.33 -6.58
N VAL A 6 -9.47 -19.42 -6.09
CA VAL A 6 -9.79 -18.19 -6.79
C VAL A 6 -8.56 -17.28 -6.66
N ARG A 7 -7.93 -16.96 -7.79
CA ARG A 7 -6.78 -16.05 -7.81
C ARG A 7 -7.25 -14.65 -8.16
N VAL A 8 -7.02 -13.69 -7.25
CA VAL A 8 -7.23 -12.27 -7.52
C VAL A 8 -5.87 -11.62 -7.73
N SER A 9 -5.76 -10.79 -8.77
CA SER A 9 -4.56 -10.00 -9.05
C SER A 9 -4.63 -8.71 -8.24
N THR A 10 -3.73 -8.55 -7.28
CA THR A 10 -3.49 -7.27 -6.60
C THR A 10 -2.20 -6.63 -7.15
N PRO A 11 -1.95 -5.34 -6.88
CA PRO A 11 -0.70 -4.65 -7.26
C PRO A 11 0.57 -5.36 -6.75
N ASP A 12 0.46 -6.08 -5.63
CA ASP A 12 1.57 -6.77 -4.97
C ASP A 12 1.75 -8.24 -5.42
N GLY A 13 0.90 -8.74 -6.32
CA GLY A 13 1.01 -10.08 -6.92
C GLY A 13 -0.31 -10.87 -6.97
N PRO A 14 -0.28 -12.10 -7.48
CA PRO A 14 -1.44 -12.99 -7.46
C PRO A 14 -1.62 -13.59 -6.05
N LEU A 15 -2.71 -13.23 -5.37
CA LEU A 15 -3.07 -13.78 -4.08
C LEU A 15 -3.91 -15.06 -4.27
N ALA A 16 -3.59 -16.10 -3.50
CA ALA A 16 -4.43 -17.27 -3.37
C ALA A 16 -5.52 -16.96 -2.33
N LEU A 17 -6.77 -16.85 -2.77
CA LEU A 17 -7.90 -16.69 -1.85
C LEU A 17 -8.39 -18.07 -1.45
N ASP A 18 -8.67 -18.22 -0.15
CA ASP A 18 -9.35 -19.41 0.35
C ASP A 18 -10.86 -19.33 0.12
N GLU A 19 -11.50 -20.48 -0.03
CA GLU A 19 -12.94 -20.56 -0.26
C GLU A 19 -13.69 -20.43 1.08
N VAL A 20 -14.74 -19.60 1.13
CA VAL A 20 -15.55 -19.44 2.36
C VAL A 20 -16.17 -20.80 2.73
N VAL A 21 -15.67 -21.38 3.82
CA VAL A 21 -16.02 -22.75 4.25
C VAL A 21 -17.33 -22.81 5.05
N GLY A 22 -17.73 -21.68 5.64
CA GLY A 22 -18.93 -21.57 6.47
C GLY A 22 -19.38 -20.12 6.66
N VAL A 23 -20.69 -19.93 6.84
CA VAL A 23 -21.29 -18.64 7.20
C VAL A 23 -22.26 -18.90 8.34
N ASP A 24 -21.92 -18.39 9.52
CA ASP A 24 -22.81 -18.44 10.68
C ASP A 24 -23.64 -17.16 10.76
N LEU A 25 -24.96 -17.33 10.70
CA LEU A 25 -25.89 -16.21 10.74
C LEU A 25 -26.31 -15.94 12.18
N VAL A 26 -25.74 -14.89 12.77
CA VAL A 26 -26.13 -14.41 14.10
C VAL A 26 -27.31 -13.43 13.97
N PRO A 27 -28.43 -13.65 14.67
CA PRO A 27 -29.58 -12.74 14.60
C PRO A 27 -29.25 -11.39 15.24
N THR A 28 -29.32 -10.32 14.46
CA THR A 28 -29.25 -8.94 14.91
C THR A 28 -30.60 -8.46 15.46
N PRO A 29 -30.63 -7.46 16.38
CA PRO A 29 -31.84 -6.73 16.74
C PRO A 29 -32.54 -6.18 15.47
N ASP A 30 -33.89 -6.10 15.51
CA ASP A 30 -34.84 -5.97 14.38
C ASP A 30 -34.66 -4.77 13.41
N ASP A 31 -33.59 -3.98 13.54
CA ASP A 31 -33.32 -2.73 12.83
C ASP A 31 -31.97 -2.68 12.08
N LEU A 32 -31.24 -3.80 12.00
CA LEU A 32 -29.99 -3.92 11.20
C LEU A 32 -30.11 -5.04 10.16
N GLU A 33 -30.08 -4.69 8.87
CA GLU A 33 -30.22 -5.67 7.78
C GLU A 33 -29.05 -6.67 7.77
N HIS A 34 -27.78 -6.26 7.87
CA HIS A 34 -26.62 -7.17 8.02
C HIS A 34 -25.38 -6.43 8.61
N VAL A 35 -24.65 -7.07 9.52
CA VAL A 35 -23.28 -6.69 9.95
C VAL A 35 -22.38 -7.90 9.72
N TYR A 36 -21.21 -7.71 9.10
CA TYR A 36 -20.23 -8.79 8.90
C TYR A 36 -19.03 -8.52 9.81
N CYS A 37 -18.76 -9.45 10.72
CA CYS A 37 -17.47 -9.58 11.41
C CYS A 37 -16.71 -10.68 10.69
N LEU A 38 -15.49 -10.40 10.22
CA LEU A 38 -14.68 -11.30 9.41
C LEU A 38 -13.33 -11.46 10.10
N THR A 39 -13.14 -12.60 10.75
CA THR A 39 -11.88 -13.01 11.35
C THR A 39 -11.26 -14.08 10.46
N VAL A 40 -10.05 -13.84 9.95
CA VAL A 40 -9.28 -14.84 9.19
C VAL A 40 -8.37 -15.56 10.16
N ALA A 41 -8.59 -16.85 10.40
CA ALA A 41 -8.02 -17.56 11.55
C ALA A 41 -6.50 -17.80 11.51
N GLU A 42 -5.89 -17.91 10.33
CA GLU A 42 -4.46 -18.27 10.21
C GLU A 42 -3.58 -17.06 9.87
N ASP A 43 -3.93 -16.35 8.79
CA ASP A 43 -3.07 -15.29 8.27
C ASP A 43 -3.49 -13.87 8.72
N HIS A 44 -4.60 -13.75 9.47
CA HIS A 44 -5.22 -12.48 9.93
C HIS A 44 -5.24 -11.37 8.86
N THR A 45 -5.36 -11.77 7.59
CA THR A 45 -5.24 -10.88 6.44
C THR A 45 -6.42 -11.09 5.51
N LEU A 46 -7.04 -9.99 5.11
CA LEU A 46 -8.23 -10.01 4.29
C LEU A 46 -8.09 -9.06 3.11
N VAL A 47 -8.55 -9.51 1.95
CA VAL A 47 -8.62 -8.66 0.75
C VAL A 47 -9.99 -8.00 0.68
N ALA A 48 -10.12 -6.82 1.28
CA ALA A 48 -11.33 -6.01 1.18
C ALA A 48 -11.20 -5.00 0.04
N ASN A 49 -12.19 -4.97 -0.86
CA ASN A 49 -12.25 -4.03 -1.99
C ASN A 49 -10.99 -4.03 -2.89
N GLY A 50 -10.28 -5.16 -2.97
CA GLY A 50 -9.05 -5.30 -3.77
C GLY A 50 -7.80 -4.75 -3.10
N LEU A 51 -7.88 -4.37 -1.83
CA LEU A 51 -6.76 -3.97 -0.98
C LEU A 51 -6.46 -5.08 0.01
N TYR A 52 -5.17 -5.34 0.23
CA TYR A 52 -4.69 -6.25 1.26
C TYR A 52 -4.69 -5.51 2.60
N SER A 53 -5.39 -6.03 3.60
CA SER A 53 -5.46 -5.46 4.95
C SER A 53 -5.01 -6.53 5.94
N GLY A 54 -3.97 -6.23 6.73
CA GLY A 54 -3.72 -6.87 8.02
C GLY A 54 -4.33 -6.00 9.12
N GLN A 55 -4.56 -6.57 10.30
CA GLN A 55 -5.05 -5.81 11.46
C GLN A 55 -3.85 -5.18 12.21
N CYS A 56 -3.93 -3.87 12.47
CA CYS A 56 -3.02 -3.07 13.32
C CYS A 56 -1.53 -2.88 12.89
N ASP A 57 -1.21 -2.98 11.61
CA ASP A 57 0.15 -2.74 11.06
C ASP A 57 0.44 -1.27 10.67
N GLY A 58 -0.21 -0.31 11.31
CA GLY A 58 -0.06 1.14 11.04
C GLY A 58 -1.30 1.80 10.43
N ASP A 59 -2.48 1.36 10.84
CA ASP A 59 -3.77 1.93 10.41
C ASP A 59 -3.95 3.38 10.87
N GLU A 60 -4.66 4.16 10.05
CA GLU A 60 -5.02 5.54 10.37
C GLU A 60 -6.41 5.59 11.01
N ASP A 61 -6.47 6.04 12.27
CA ASP A 61 -7.73 6.20 13.00
C ASP A 61 -8.29 7.63 12.95
N CYS A 62 -9.61 7.73 13.13
CA CYS A 62 -10.31 8.99 13.30
C CYS A 62 -10.55 9.29 14.78
N VAL A 63 -10.14 10.47 15.23
CA VAL A 63 -10.46 10.98 16.56
C VAL A 63 -11.34 12.21 16.43
N MET A 64 -12.49 12.19 17.10
CA MET A 64 -13.42 13.32 17.17
C MET A 64 -13.80 13.63 18.61
N LEU A 65 -14.11 14.90 18.89
CA LEU A 65 -14.62 15.28 20.21
C LEU A 65 -16.04 14.73 20.37
N LEU A 66 -16.31 14.08 21.52
CA LEU A 66 -17.60 13.43 21.78
C LEU A 66 -18.80 14.35 21.51
N MET A 67 -18.77 15.58 22.03
CA MET A 67 -19.88 16.53 21.86
C MET A 67 -20.06 16.98 20.42
N ASP A 68 -18.96 17.05 19.65
CA ASP A 68 -19.01 17.40 18.23
C ASP A 68 -19.74 16.31 17.44
N GLY A 69 -19.37 15.06 17.67
CA GLY A 69 -20.07 13.91 17.08
C GLY A 69 -21.55 13.89 17.40
N LEU A 70 -21.92 14.09 18.68
CA LEU A 70 -23.33 14.05 19.08
C LEU A 70 -24.18 15.20 18.51
N LEU A 71 -23.60 16.39 18.32
CA LEU A 71 -24.34 17.55 17.82
C LEU A 71 -24.40 17.63 16.30
N ASN A 72 -23.32 17.26 15.64
CA ASN A 72 -23.13 17.51 14.21
C ASN A 72 -23.34 16.25 13.35
N PHE A 73 -23.44 15.07 13.94
CA PHE A 73 -23.74 13.85 13.20
C PHE A 73 -25.24 13.73 12.86
N SER A 74 -25.53 13.41 11.60
CA SER A 74 -26.85 12.97 11.15
C SER A 74 -26.68 11.94 10.04
N LYS A 75 -27.46 10.87 10.10
CA LYS A 75 -27.53 9.85 9.03
C LYS A 75 -27.99 10.45 7.69
N GLU A 76 -28.73 11.56 7.71
CA GLU A 76 -29.19 12.27 6.49
C GLU A 76 -28.04 12.87 5.67
N PHE A 77 -26.86 13.05 6.27
CA PHE A 77 -25.68 13.54 5.56
C PHE A 77 -24.80 12.42 4.99
N LEU A 78 -25.14 11.15 5.26
CA LEU A 78 -24.37 10.03 4.75
C LEU A 78 -24.61 9.83 3.24
N PRO A 79 -23.58 9.48 2.45
CA PRO A 79 -23.74 9.24 1.03
C PRO A 79 -24.64 8.01 0.77
N ASP A 80 -25.55 8.11 -0.21
CA ASP A 80 -26.40 6.99 -0.65
C ASP A 80 -25.65 5.89 -1.42
N LYS A 81 -24.34 6.07 -1.69
CA LYS A 81 -23.51 5.11 -2.43
C LYS A 81 -22.78 4.16 -1.47
N ARG A 82 -22.55 2.92 -1.92
CA ARG A 82 -21.81 1.90 -1.18
C ARG A 82 -20.46 2.44 -0.69
N GLY A 83 -20.14 2.17 0.58
CA GLY A 83 -18.89 2.58 1.24
C GLY A 83 -19.01 3.84 2.10
N GLY A 84 -20.00 4.71 1.85
CA GLY A 84 -20.13 5.99 2.58
C GLY A 84 -20.58 5.89 4.04
N GLN A 85 -21.09 4.73 4.46
CA GLN A 85 -21.60 4.50 5.82
C GLN A 85 -20.61 3.74 6.72
N MET A 86 -19.54 3.16 6.16
CA MET A 86 -18.66 2.25 6.90
C MET A 86 -17.78 2.99 7.92
N ASP A 87 -17.42 4.25 7.64
CA ASP A 87 -16.57 5.06 8.53
C ASP A 87 -17.40 6.00 9.44
N ALA A 88 -18.72 5.85 9.47
CA ALA A 88 -19.60 6.70 10.26
C ALA A 88 -19.78 6.15 11.68
N PRO A 89 -19.74 6.99 12.73
CA PRO A 89 -19.92 6.56 14.12
C PRO A 89 -21.40 6.26 14.42
N LEU A 90 -21.92 5.16 13.87
CA LEU A 90 -23.32 4.74 14.01
C LEU A 90 -23.65 4.19 15.39
N VAL A 91 -22.66 3.59 16.04
CA VAL A 91 -22.73 3.01 17.38
C VAL A 91 -21.48 3.45 18.14
N MET A 92 -21.62 3.66 19.45
CA MET A 92 -20.52 4.02 20.32
C MET A 92 -20.51 3.09 21.54
N SER A 93 -19.43 2.34 21.70
CA SER A 93 -19.17 1.56 22.91
C SER A 93 -18.68 2.49 24.01
N SER A 94 -19.35 2.43 25.17
CA SER A 94 -19.00 3.28 26.33
C SER A 94 -18.03 2.61 27.31
N ARG A 95 -17.81 1.30 27.11
CA ARG A 95 -16.95 0.44 27.90
C ARG A 95 -16.22 -0.50 26.96
N ILE A 96 -15.01 -0.86 27.35
CA ILE A 96 -14.22 -1.89 26.70
C ILE A 96 -14.50 -3.17 27.47
N ASP A 97 -15.00 -4.18 26.78
CA ASP A 97 -15.12 -5.55 27.29
C ASP A 97 -14.00 -6.37 26.64
N PRO A 98 -12.96 -6.82 27.38
CA PRO A 98 -11.84 -7.57 26.84
C PRO A 98 -12.24 -8.89 26.16
N SER A 99 -13.43 -9.42 26.43
CA SER A 99 -13.93 -10.63 25.77
C SER A 99 -14.59 -10.34 24.41
N GLU A 100 -14.88 -9.06 24.09
CA GLU A 100 -15.51 -8.63 22.83
C GLU A 100 -14.54 -7.90 21.89
N ILE A 101 -13.25 -7.79 22.25
CA ILE A 101 -12.21 -7.21 21.39
C ILE A 101 -11.57 -8.29 20.50
N ASP A 102 -10.78 -7.84 19.53
CA ASP A 102 -10.08 -8.71 18.59
C ASP A 102 -9.09 -9.65 19.30
N ASP A 103 -9.01 -10.90 18.83
CA ASP A 103 -8.19 -11.97 19.40
C ASP A 103 -6.68 -11.64 19.34
N GLU A 104 -6.24 -10.74 18.45
CA GLU A 104 -4.85 -10.27 18.42
C GLU A 104 -4.43 -9.63 19.76
N ALA A 105 -5.34 -8.90 20.41
CA ALA A 105 -5.09 -8.30 21.72
C ALA A 105 -4.95 -9.35 22.83
N HIS A 106 -5.52 -10.54 22.65
CA HIS A 106 -5.44 -11.64 23.62
C HIS A 106 -4.06 -12.31 23.62
N ASN A 107 -3.34 -12.26 22.49
CA ASN A 107 -2.01 -12.83 22.31
C ASN A 107 -0.86 -11.93 22.82
N VAL A 108 -1.18 -10.83 23.52
CA VAL A 108 -0.16 -9.92 24.05
C VAL A 108 0.50 -10.52 25.30
N ASP A 109 1.82 -10.61 25.28
CA ASP A 109 2.62 -10.99 26.45
C ASP A 109 2.53 -9.92 27.55
N VAL A 110 2.08 -10.30 28.73
CA VAL A 110 1.88 -9.38 29.88
C VAL A 110 2.93 -9.54 30.97
N VAL A 111 4.07 -10.17 30.66
CA VAL A 111 5.13 -10.50 31.62
C VAL A 111 6.14 -9.35 31.83
N ARG A 112 6.73 -9.29 33.03
CA ARG A 112 7.83 -8.36 33.35
C ARG A 112 9.18 -8.81 32.79
N GLU A 113 9.41 -10.11 32.76
CA GLU A 113 10.64 -10.73 32.28
C GLU A 113 10.25 -12.09 31.70
N TYR A 114 10.75 -12.40 30.51
CA TYR A 114 10.51 -13.72 29.93
C TYR A 114 11.20 -14.81 30.76
N PRO A 115 10.55 -15.97 30.96
CA PRO A 115 11.11 -17.06 31.74
C PRO A 115 12.34 -17.65 31.04
N ARG A 116 13.21 -18.28 31.82
CA ARG A 116 14.43 -18.92 31.29
C ARG A 116 14.09 -20.02 30.29
N GLU A 117 13.05 -20.77 30.57
CA GLU A 117 12.53 -21.88 29.80
C GLU A 117 12.19 -21.45 28.37
N PHE A 118 11.55 -20.28 28.20
CA PHE A 118 11.28 -19.68 26.90
C PHE A 118 12.58 -19.45 26.11
N TYR A 119 13.58 -18.80 26.72
CA TYR A 119 14.87 -18.57 26.06
C TYR A 119 15.59 -19.88 25.67
N GLU A 120 15.49 -20.92 26.49
CA GLU A 120 16.08 -22.23 26.16
C GLU A 120 15.34 -22.91 25.00
N ALA A 121 14.01 -22.86 24.97
CA ALA A 121 13.18 -23.39 23.89
C ALA A 121 13.46 -22.72 22.54
N THR A 122 13.73 -21.40 22.52
CA THR A 122 14.10 -20.70 21.27
C THR A 122 15.36 -21.26 20.60
N ARG A 123 16.27 -21.88 21.37
CA ARG A 123 17.50 -22.49 20.82
C ARG A 123 17.22 -23.77 20.05
N GLU A 124 16.11 -24.42 20.37
CA GLU A 124 15.64 -25.63 19.70
C GLU A 124 14.69 -25.30 18.53
N MET A 125 14.39 -24.01 18.33
CA MET A 125 13.38 -23.53 17.37
C MET A 125 12.02 -24.19 17.63
N ALA A 126 11.66 -24.33 18.91
CA ALA A 126 10.36 -24.81 19.33
C ALA A 126 9.25 -23.90 18.77
N ASP A 127 8.13 -24.51 18.42
CA ASP A 127 6.95 -23.76 17.99
C ASP A 127 6.40 -22.90 19.15
N PRO A 128 5.86 -21.70 18.91
CA PRO A 128 5.27 -20.87 19.96
C PRO A 128 4.22 -21.60 20.81
N GLY A 129 3.43 -22.51 20.21
CA GLY A 129 2.45 -23.30 20.94
C GLY A 129 3.05 -24.25 21.99
N GLU A 130 4.33 -24.63 21.84
CA GLU A 130 5.03 -25.51 22.80
C GLU A 130 5.49 -24.78 24.07
N VAL A 131 5.44 -23.45 24.09
CA VAL A 131 5.87 -22.60 25.22
C VAL A 131 4.72 -21.83 25.87
N GLU A 132 3.48 -22.02 25.42
CA GLU A 132 2.28 -21.39 26.01
C GLU A 132 2.21 -21.61 27.53
N ASP A 133 2.46 -22.84 27.98
CA ASP A 133 2.39 -23.22 29.40
C ASP A 133 3.35 -22.45 30.33
N VAL A 134 4.43 -21.89 29.79
CA VAL A 134 5.43 -21.14 30.57
C VAL A 134 5.32 -19.63 30.38
N MET A 135 4.54 -19.19 29.39
CA MET A 135 4.28 -17.80 29.10
C MET A 135 3.02 -17.33 29.83
N THR A 136 2.80 -16.01 29.86
CA THR A 136 1.54 -15.45 30.36
C THR A 136 1.08 -14.39 29.39
N ILE A 137 -0.03 -14.68 28.71
CA ILE A 137 -0.66 -13.80 27.73
C ILE A 137 -1.91 -13.12 28.31
N ALA A 138 -2.41 -12.11 27.62
CA ALA A 138 -3.59 -11.37 28.04
C ALA A 138 -4.85 -12.26 28.12
N GLU A 139 -4.98 -13.26 27.24
CA GLU A 139 -6.11 -14.20 27.21
C GLU A 139 -6.34 -14.88 28.58
N GLU A 140 -5.27 -15.27 29.27
CA GLU A 140 -5.35 -15.96 30.57
C GLU A 140 -6.02 -15.13 31.68
N ASN A 141 -6.10 -13.81 31.50
CA ASN A 141 -6.72 -12.90 32.45
C ASN A 141 -8.19 -12.57 32.10
N LEU A 142 -8.71 -13.02 30.94
CA LEU A 142 -10.11 -12.81 30.55
C LEU A 142 -11.07 -13.43 31.56
N ASP A 143 -12.21 -12.76 31.79
CA ASP A 143 -13.23 -13.14 32.78
C ASP A 143 -12.71 -13.27 34.23
N THR A 144 -11.55 -12.68 34.54
CA THR A 144 -10.99 -12.62 35.90
C THR A 144 -10.94 -11.18 36.41
N ASP A 145 -10.77 -11.01 37.73
CA ASP A 145 -10.55 -9.69 38.34
C ASP A 145 -9.32 -8.94 37.78
N ARG A 146 -8.46 -9.62 37.01
CA ARG A 146 -7.24 -9.07 36.42
C ARG A 146 -7.39 -8.63 34.97
N GLU A 147 -8.56 -8.78 34.35
CA GLU A 147 -8.79 -8.48 32.93
C GLU A 147 -8.42 -7.04 32.50
N TYR A 148 -8.38 -6.09 33.45
CA TYR A 148 -7.96 -4.69 33.23
C TYR A 148 -6.64 -4.29 33.91
N THR A 149 -5.91 -5.23 34.51
CA THR A 149 -4.74 -4.96 35.35
C THR A 149 -3.59 -5.92 35.04
N ASP A 150 -2.43 -5.73 35.67
CA ASP A 150 -1.27 -6.63 35.52
C ASP A 150 -0.70 -6.76 34.10
N PHE A 151 -0.95 -5.77 33.23
CA PHE A 151 -0.24 -5.59 31.97
C PHE A 151 1.14 -5.00 32.25
N PHE A 152 2.18 -5.85 32.20
CA PHE A 152 3.56 -5.43 32.34
C PHE A 152 4.28 -5.40 30.98
N HIS A 153 5.43 -4.76 30.97
CA HIS A 153 6.34 -4.70 29.82
C HIS A 153 7.75 -5.08 30.26
N SER A 154 8.51 -5.69 29.34
CA SER A 154 9.86 -6.19 29.60
C SER A 154 10.96 -5.13 29.47
N HIS A 155 10.71 -4.07 28.70
CA HIS A 155 11.72 -3.05 28.38
C HIS A 155 11.20 -1.64 28.66
N ASP A 156 11.82 -0.94 29.60
CA ASP A 156 11.51 0.46 29.87
C ASP A 156 12.05 1.38 28.76
N THR A 157 11.31 2.45 28.48
CA THR A 157 11.78 3.56 27.64
C THR A 157 11.91 4.83 28.47
N SER A 158 12.87 5.69 28.13
CA SER A 158 13.05 6.96 28.85
C SER A 158 11.97 7.99 28.53
N ASP A 159 11.51 8.01 27.27
CA ASP A 159 10.45 8.88 26.78
C ASP A 159 9.88 8.27 25.49
N ILE A 160 8.55 8.15 25.44
CA ILE A 160 7.82 7.63 24.27
C ILE A 160 7.91 8.58 23.05
N HIS A 161 8.30 9.83 23.25
CA HIS A 161 8.42 10.85 22.21
C HIS A 161 9.86 11.12 21.75
N LEU A 162 10.84 10.33 22.21
CA LEU A 162 12.26 10.60 21.95
C LEU A 162 12.67 10.45 20.46
N GLY A 163 11.82 9.83 19.63
CA GLY A 163 12.05 9.64 18.20
C GLY A 163 11.83 10.88 17.33
N PRO A 164 12.24 10.82 16.04
CA PRO A 164 11.96 11.90 15.09
C PRO A 164 10.45 12.04 14.84
N ALA A 165 9.89 13.22 15.13
CA ALA A 165 8.45 13.48 15.01
C ALA A 165 7.91 13.45 13.56
N LEU A 166 8.79 13.59 12.56
CA LEU A 166 8.44 13.55 11.15
C LEU A 166 9.40 12.63 10.41
N SER A 167 8.85 11.76 9.57
CA SER A 167 9.67 10.93 8.69
C SER A 167 10.38 11.80 7.65
N ALA A 168 11.63 11.46 7.37
CA ALA A 168 12.42 12.13 6.33
C ALA A 168 11.70 12.09 4.96
N TYR A 169 10.97 11.01 4.69
CA TYR A 169 10.18 10.83 3.47
C TYR A 169 9.18 11.98 3.22
N LYS A 170 8.57 12.56 4.27
CA LYS A 170 7.66 13.71 4.14
C LYS A 170 8.37 15.03 3.84
N THR A 171 9.67 15.12 4.14
CA THR A 171 10.49 16.34 3.93
C THR A 171 11.15 16.38 2.55
N LEU A 172 11.31 15.23 1.90
CA LEU A 172 11.86 15.12 0.56
C LEU A 172 10.80 15.51 -0.48
N GLY A 173 11.17 16.42 -1.38
CA GLY A 173 10.25 17.00 -2.35
C GLY A 173 9.99 16.10 -3.54
N SER A 174 11.01 15.89 -4.37
CA SER A 174 10.85 15.12 -5.61
C SER A 174 10.98 13.62 -5.36
N MET A 175 10.42 12.82 -6.27
CA MET A 175 10.58 11.37 -6.23
C MET A 175 12.05 10.96 -6.43
N MET A 176 12.81 11.74 -7.22
CA MET A 176 14.25 11.57 -7.38
C MET A 176 14.98 11.70 -6.05
N ASP A 177 14.70 12.76 -5.28
CA ASP A 177 15.34 12.96 -3.96
C ASP A 177 15.04 11.80 -3.00
N LYS A 178 13.82 11.25 -3.08
CA LYS A 178 13.39 10.09 -2.27
C LYS A 178 14.13 8.82 -2.65
N MET A 179 14.25 8.56 -3.95
CA MET A 179 14.98 7.41 -4.46
C MET A 179 16.47 7.51 -4.11
N ASP A 180 17.08 8.67 -4.34
CA ASP A 180 18.49 8.91 -4.02
C ASP A 180 18.76 8.72 -2.52
N ALA A 181 17.85 9.21 -1.66
CA ALA A 181 17.95 9.00 -0.23
C ALA A 181 17.80 7.52 0.17
N GLN A 182 16.88 6.78 -0.46
CA GLN A 182 16.69 5.34 -0.24
C GLN A 182 17.95 4.55 -0.65
N LEU A 183 18.50 4.82 -1.84
CA LEU A 183 19.70 4.14 -2.34
C LEU A 183 20.96 4.54 -1.54
N ALA A 184 21.05 5.79 -1.11
CA ALA A 184 22.12 6.23 -0.21
C ALA A 184 22.05 5.57 1.17
N LEU A 185 20.84 5.24 1.64
CA LEU A 185 20.65 4.44 2.85
C LEU A 185 21.06 2.99 2.62
N ALA A 186 20.67 2.39 1.50
CA ALA A 186 21.06 1.03 1.13
C ALA A 186 22.59 0.85 1.18
N ARG A 187 23.37 1.78 0.59
CA ARG A 187 24.84 1.77 0.65
C ARG A 187 25.44 1.84 2.06
N LYS A 188 24.70 2.33 3.05
CA LYS A 188 25.17 2.48 4.44
C LYS A 188 24.83 1.26 5.29
N LEU A 189 23.81 0.50 4.90
CA LEU A 189 23.29 -0.59 5.71
C LEU A 189 24.01 -1.89 5.35
N TYR A 190 24.64 -2.52 6.35
CA TYR A 190 25.34 -3.78 6.15
C TYR A 190 24.41 -4.95 5.75
N ALA A 191 23.16 -4.92 6.23
CA ALA A 191 22.19 -5.97 5.98
C ALA A 191 21.47 -5.87 4.63
N VAL A 192 21.77 -4.85 3.83
CA VAL A 192 21.06 -4.54 2.58
C VAL A 192 22.04 -4.62 1.42
N ASP A 193 21.67 -5.37 0.39
CA ASP A 193 22.38 -5.38 -0.90
C ASP A 193 21.87 -4.22 -1.75
N GLU A 194 22.71 -3.21 -1.97
CA GLU A 194 22.34 -2.01 -2.71
C GLU A 194 22.02 -2.29 -4.18
N THR A 195 22.63 -3.31 -4.79
CA THR A 195 22.37 -3.70 -6.18
C THR A 195 21.00 -4.36 -6.29
N ASP A 196 20.64 -5.27 -5.37
CA ASP A 196 19.30 -5.87 -5.35
C ASP A 196 18.20 -4.82 -5.15
N VAL A 197 18.41 -3.84 -4.26
CA VAL A 197 17.46 -2.74 -4.06
C VAL A 197 17.28 -1.91 -5.34
N ALA A 198 18.38 -1.53 -5.99
CA ALA A 198 18.33 -0.77 -7.25
C ALA A 198 17.60 -1.56 -8.35
N GLU A 199 17.87 -2.86 -8.49
CA GLU A 199 17.18 -3.74 -9.43
C GLU A 199 15.68 -3.79 -9.17
N ARG A 200 15.26 -4.01 -7.92
CA ARG A 200 13.84 -4.06 -7.57
C ARG A 200 13.13 -2.75 -7.85
N VAL A 201 13.76 -1.61 -7.56
CA VAL A 201 13.19 -0.29 -7.89
C VAL A 201 12.97 -0.16 -9.39
N ILE A 202 13.94 -0.57 -10.20
CA ILE A 202 13.81 -0.51 -11.66
C ILE A 202 12.72 -1.47 -12.16
N GLU A 203 12.72 -2.72 -11.69
CA GLU A 203 11.83 -3.77 -12.20
C GLU A 203 10.37 -3.59 -11.78
N TYR A 204 10.12 -3.16 -10.54
CA TYR A 204 8.77 -3.07 -9.97
C TYR A 204 8.17 -1.67 -10.03
N HIS A 205 8.99 -0.61 -10.16
CA HIS A 205 8.47 0.76 -10.26
C HIS A 205 8.73 1.38 -11.64
N PHE A 206 9.99 1.50 -12.07
CA PHE A 206 10.29 2.26 -13.29
C PHE A 206 9.82 1.59 -14.57
N LEU A 207 10.15 0.31 -14.77
CA LEU A 207 9.77 -0.40 -15.99
C LEU A 207 8.25 -0.49 -16.16
N PRO A 208 7.45 -0.86 -15.13
CA PRO A 208 5.99 -0.85 -15.23
C PRO A 208 5.43 0.52 -15.57
N ASP A 209 5.93 1.59 -14.94
CA ASP A 209 5.48 2.97 -15.20
C ASP A 209 5.82 3.41 -16.63
N LEU A 210 7.06 3.24 -17.07
CA LEU A 210 7.51 3.63 -18.41
C LEU A 210 6.74 2.88 -19.50
N ILE A 211 6.59 1.55 -19.36
CA ILE A 211 5.84 0.72 -20.32
C ILE A 211 4.35 1.06 -20.29
N GLY A 212 3.78 1.26 -19.10
CA GLY A 212 2.39 1.65 -18.89
C GLY A 212 2.07 2.99 -19.56
N ASN A 213 2.90 4.00 -19.30
CA ASN A 213 2.77 5.33 -19.88
C ASN A 213 2.95 5.32 -21.41
N LEU A 214 3.90 4.56 -21.95
CA LEU A 214 4.10 4.43 -23.40
C LEU A 214 2.89 3.76 -24.08
N ARG A 215 2.35 2.69 -23.48
CA ARG A 215 1.14 2.01 -23.96
C ARG A 215 -0.08 2.93 -23.89
N ALA A 216 -0.23 3.67 -22.80
CA ALA A 216 -1.31 4.64 -22.62
C ALA A 216 -1.19 5.76 -23.67
N PHE A 217 -0.01 6.33 -23.86
CA PHE A 217 0.25 7.37 -24.87
C PHE A 217 -0.13 6.91 -26.28
N SER A 218 0.20 5.67 -26.65
CA SER A 218 -0.08 5.12 -27.98
C SER A 218 -1.57 4.82 -28.23
N ARG A 219 -2.36 4.65 -27.17
CA ARG A 219 -3.79 4.27 -27.24
C ARG A 219 -4.74 5.35 -26.74
N GLN A 220 -4.19 6.50 -26.34
CA GLN A 220 -4.93 7.54 -25.64
C GLN A 220 -6.09 8.11 -26.46
N GLU A 221 -7.10 8.57 -25.75
CA GLU A 221 -8.13 9.45 -26.29
C GLU A 221 -7.68 10.90 -26.16
N THR A 222 -8.29 11.77 -26.95
CA THR A 222 -8.08 13.22 -26.89
C THR A 222 -9.27 13.88 -26.23
N ARG A 223 -9.06 14.91 -25.41
CA ARG A 223 -10.10 15.56 -24.63
C ARG A 223 -10.14 17.06 -24.90
N CYS A 224 -11.34 17.63 -25.02
CA CYS A 224 -11.53 19.08 -25.05
C CYS A 224 -11.34 19.65 -23.64
N LEU A 225 -10.51 20.69 -23.49
CA LEU A 225 -10.30 21.33 -22.18
C LEU A 225 -11.52 22.12 -21.69
N ASP A 226 -12.33 22.65 -22.60
CA ASP A 226 -13.42 23.57 -22.24
C ASP A 226 -14.70 22.82 -21.85
N CYS A 227 -15.11 21.81 -22.63
CA CYS A 227 -16.35 21.06 -22.40
C CYS A 227 -16.13 19.63 -21.87
N GLY A 228 -14.89 19.14 -21.87
CA GLY A 228 -14.57 17.79 -21.41
C GLY A 228 -14.90 16.65 -22.37
N GLU A 229 -15.45 16.95 -23.56
CA GLU A 229 -15.78 15.96 -24.58
C GLU A 229 -14.56 15.13 -24.99
N LYS A 230 -14.76 13.81 -25.17
CA LYS A 230 -13.68 12.85 -25.44
C LYS A 230 -13.81 12.30 -26.85
N TYR A 231 -12.69 12.29 -27.57
CA TYR A 231 -12.61 11.75 -28.91
C TYR A 231 -11.58 10.62 -28.96
N ARG A 232 -12.00 9.47 -29.47
CA ARG A 232 -11.10 8.34 -29.75
C ARG A 232 -9.99 8.70 -30.75
N ARG A 233 -10.23 9.68 -31.63
CA ARG A 233 -9.25 10.20 -32.60
C ARG A 233 -9.35 11.71 -32.66
N MET A 234 -8.21 12.38 -32.75
CA MET A 234 -8.14 13.84 -32.89
C MET A 234 -8.96 14.31 -34.11
N PRO A 235 -9.85 15.29 -33.98
CA PRO A 235 -10.49 15.94 -35.12
C PRO A 235 -9.43 16.55 -36.06
N LEU A 236 -9.55 16.33 -37.37
CA LEU A 236 -8.61 16.89 -38.36
C LEU A 236 -8.58 18.43 -38.37
N THR A 237 -9.63 19.06 -37.87
CA THR A 237 -9.72 20.51 -37.67
C THR A 237 -8.85 21.01 -36.52
N GLY A 238 -8.44 20.16 -35.59
CA GLY A 238 -7.77 20.56 -34.34
C GLY A 238 -8.73 21.03 -33.23
N ASP A 239 -9.92 21.51 -33.61
CA ASP A 239 -10.92 22.05 -32.70
C ASP A 239 -12.02 21.04 -32.32
N CYS A 240 -12.60 21.24 -31.14
CA CYS A 240 -13.70 20.46 -30.61
C CYS A 240 -14.97 20.68 -31.44
N ARG A 241 -15.66 19.59 -31.80
CA ARG A 241 -16.86 19.63 -32.65
C ARG A 241 -18.09 20.22 -31.94
N GLU A 242 -18.11 20.18 -30.60
CA GLU A 242 -19.24 20.63 -29.79
C GLU A 242 -19.13 22.12 -29.39
N CYS A 243 -17.94 22.57 -28.99
CA CYS A 243 -17.76 23.90 -28.41
C CYS A 243 -16.72 24.79 -29.12
N GLY A 244 -16.05 24.28 -30.16
CA GLY A 244 -14.95 25.00 -30.84
C GLY A 244 -13.68 25.17 -30.01
N GLY A 245 -13.62 24.56 -28.82
CA GLY A 245 -12.49 24.58 -27.91
C GLY A 245 -11.29 23.74 -28.36
N ARG A 246 -10.14 23.90 -27.72
CA ARG A 246 -8.93 23.15 -28.08
C ARG A 246 -8.99 21.73 -27.56
N VAL A 247 -8.77 20.76 -28.45
CA VAL A 247 -8.62 19.35 -28.09
C VAL A 247 -7.14 19.07 -27.81
N ASN A 248 -6.85 18.36 -26.71
CA ASN A 248 -5.49 18.01 -26.31
C ASN A 248 -5.34 16.50 -26.08
N LEU A 249 -4.09 16.04 -26.13
CA LEU A 249 -3.69 14.73 -25.64
C LEU A 249 -3.97 14.61 -24.14
N THR A 250 -4.37 13.43 -23.69
CA THR A 250 -4.59 13.14 -22.26
C THR A 250 -3.32 12.69 -21.56
N VAL A 251 -2.37 12.12 -22.31
CA VAL A 251 -1.04 11.74 -21.87
C VAL A 251 -0.01 12.49 -22.72
N HIS A 252 0.89 13.22 -22.07
CA HIS A 252 1.92 14.02 -22.74
C HIS A 252 3.25 13.28 -22.81
N GLN A 253 4.04 13.53 -23.86
CA GLN A 253 5.37 12.93 -24.04
C GLN A 253 6.26 13.07 -22.80
N GLY A 254 6.29 14.26 -22.17
CA GLY A 254 7.12 14.49 -20.99
C GLY A 254 6.77 13.59 -19.80
N SER A 255 5.53 13.10 -19.72
CA SER A 255 5.14 12.12 -18.68
C SER A 255 5.67 10.71 -18.95
N VAL A 256 5.92 10.38 -20.23
CA VAL A 256 6.41 9.06 -20.65
C VAL A 256 7.92 8.95 -20.45
N ASN A 257 8.69 10.02 -20.70
CA ASN A 257 10.15 9.99 -20.62
C ASN A 257 10.72 10.37 -19.24
N LYS A 258 9.87 10.71 -18.26
CA LYS A 258 10.28 11.36 -17.00
C LYS A 258 11.35 10.62 -16.19
N TYR A 259 11.43 9.30 -16.32
CA TYR A 259 12.29 8.45 -15.48
C TYR A 259 13.30 7.59 -16.27
N MET A 260 13.36 7.72 -17.60
CA MET A 260 14.24 6.87 -18.40
C MET A 260 15.72 7.10 -18.08
N ASP A 261 16.16 8.36 -18.19
CA ASP A 261 17.56 8.74 -17.93
C ASP A 261 18.00 8.35 -16.51
N THR A 262 17.13 8.59 -15.53
CA THR A 262 17.35 8.18 -14.14
C THR A 262 17.53 6.68 -14.02
N ALA A 263 16.64 5.89 -14.62
CA ALA A 263 16.66 4.44 -14.50
C ALA A 263 17.97 3.86 -15.07
N ILE A 264 18.44 4.41 -16.20
CA ILE A 264 19.72 4.05 -16.81
C ILE A 264 20.88 4.42 -15.87
N GLN A 265 20.89 5.65 -15.36
CA GLN A 265 21.94 6.11 -14.44
C GLN A 265 22.03 5.22 -13.19
N VAL A 266 20.89 4.89 -12.57
CA VAL A 266 20.84 4.01 -11.40
C VAL A 266 21.34 2.60 -11.75
N ALA A 267 20.93 2.05 -12.90
CA ALA A 267 21.36 0.73 -13.34
C ALA A 267 22.88 0.64 -13.53
N GLU A 268 23.50 1.71 -14.02
CA GLU A 268 24.95 1.81 -14.17
C GLU A 268 25.66 2.02 -12.83
N GLU A 269 25.18 2.96 -12.01
CA GLU A 269 25.84 3.34 -10.75
C GLU A 269 25.84 2.22 -9.71
N PHE A 270 24.78 1.39 -9.69
CA PHE A 270 24.64 0.27 -8.75
C PHE A 270 25.00 -1.09 -9.37
N ASP A 271 25.61 -1.07 -10.55
CA ASP A 271 26.04 -2.26 -11.29
C ASP A 271 24.97 -3.37 -11.40
N CYS A 272 23.75 -2.98 -11.79
CA CYS A 272 22.67 -3.93 -12.01
C CYS A 272 23.03 -4.95 -13.12
N ARG A 273 22.35 -6.10 -13.12
CA ARG A 273 22.49 -7.16 -14.13
C ARG A 273 22.34 -6.61 -15.54
N ASP A 274 23.12 -7.20 -16.45
CA ASP A 274 23.07 -6.86 -17.88
C ASP A 274 21.67 -6.96 -18.48
N TYR A 275 20.84 -7.90 -18.00
CA TYR A 275 19.46 -8.03 -18.45
C TYR A 275 18.63 -6.77 -18.15
N THR A 276 18.78 -6.20 -16.96
CA THR A 276 18.07 -4.98 -16.55
C THR A 276 18.54 -3.78 -17.36
N LYS A 277 19.86 -3.63 -17.53
CA LYS A 277 20.47 -2.60 -18.37
C LYS A 277 19.97 -2.69 -19.83
N GLN A 278 20.00 -3.88 -20.42
CA GLN A 278 19.51 -4.13 -21.79
C GLN A 278 18.01 -3.84 -21.96
N ARG A 279 17.19 -4.15 -20.95
CA ARG A 279 15.75 -3.84 -20.98
C ARG A 279 15.50 -2.34 -21.04
N LEU A 280 16.25 -1.56 -20.25
CA LEU A 280 16.17 -0.10 -20.28
C LEU A 280 16.61 0.44 -21.64
N GLU A 281 17.73 -0.02 -22.19
CA GLU A 281 18.20 0.38 -23.53
C GLU A 281 17.18 0.10 -24.65
N VAL A 282 16.55 -1.09 -24.63
CA VAL A 282 15.52 -1.43 -25.63
C VAL A 282 14.29 -0.54 -25.49
N LEU A 283 13.91 -0.21 -24.25
CA LEU A 283 12.78 0.66 -23.99
C LEU A 283 13.08 2.11 -24.39
N ASP A 284 14.28 2.60 -24.11
CA ASP A 284 14.74 3.93 -24.50
C ASP A 284 14.72 4.11 -26.03
N ARG A 285 15.31 3.17 -26.77
CA ARG A 285 15.23 3.15 -28.24
C ARG A 285 13.80 3.10 -28.76
N SER A 286 12.90 2.43 -28.04
CA SER A 286 11.48 2.39 -28.39
C SER A 286 10.80 3.74 -28.17
N LEU A 287 11.17 4.47 -27.11
CA LEU A 287 10.68 5.83 -26.85
C LEU A 287 11.20 6.80 -27.92
N GLU A 288 12.50 6.79 -28.20
CA GLU A 288 13.09 7.61 -29.27
C GLU A 288 12.38 7.37 -30.61
N SER A 289 12.18 6.12 -31.01
CA SER A 289 11.51 5.78 -32.27
C SER A 289 10.06 6.28 -32.35
N VAL A 290 9.36 6.47 -31.23
CA VAL A 290 7.97 6.93 -31.21
C VAL A 290 7.89 8.46 -31.31
N PHE A 291 8.86 9.17 -30.73
CA PHE A 291 8.81 10.63 -30.60
C PHE A 291 9.73 11.37 -31.58
N GLU A 292 10.85 10.76 -31.98
CA GLU A 292 11.74 11.34 -32.98
C GLU A 292 11.21 11.07 -34.38
N ASN A 293 11.12 12.14 -35.17
CA ASN A 293 10.82 12.03 -36.58
C ASN A 293 12.15 12.02 -37.34
N ASP A 294 12.50 10.89 -37.98
CA ASP A 294 13.75 10.72 -38.75
C ASP A 294 14.01 11.83 -39.79
N LYS A 295 12.97 12.60 -40.17
CA LYS A 295 13.07 13.69 -41.14
C LYS A 295 13.48 15.04 -40.53
N ASN A 296 13.56 15.17 -39.21
CA ASN A 296 13.75 16.46 -38.54
C ASN A 296 14.52 16.32 -37.22
N LYS A 297 15.73 15.76 -37.27
CA LYS A 297 16.67 15.78 -36.13
C LYS A 297 17.37 17.15 -36.05
N PRO A 298 17.18 17.96 -35.00
CA PRO A 298 18.02 19.12 -34.76
C PRO A 298 19.43 18.64 -34.45
N SER A 299 20.37 18.86 -35.38
CA SER A 299 21.77 18.49 -35.19
C SER A 299 22.41 19.44 -34.18
N SER A 300 23.09 18.90 -33.16
CA SER A 300 23.88 19.69 -32.25
C SER A 300 25.31 19.87 -32.81
N LEU A 301 26.01 20.93 -32.41
CA LEU A 301 27.40 21.17 -32.83
C LEU A 301 28.36 20.05 -32.37
N GLY A 302 27.98 19.29 -31.34
CA GLY A 302 28.74 18.14 -30.84
C GLY A 302 28.69 16.92 -31.75
N ASP A 303 27.67 16.79 -32.60
CA ASP A 303 27.51 15.65 -33.51
C ASP A 303 28.50 15.69 -34.69
N PHE A 304 29.22 16.81 -34.86
CA PHE A 304 30.15 17.05 -35.95
C PHE A 304 31.61 17.23 -35.51
N MET A 305 31.91 17.14 -34.21
CA MET A 305 33.27 17.20 -33.65
C MET A 305 33.75 15.82 -33.23
#